data_AF-K9JUX8-F1
#
_entry.id   AF-K9JUX8-F1
#
_cell.length_a   1.000
_cell.length_b   1.000
_cell.length_c   1.000
_cell.angle_alpha   90.00
_cell.angle_beta   90.00
_cell.angle_gamma   90.00
#
_symmetry.space_group_name_H-M   'P 1'
#
loop_
_entity.id
_entity.type
_entity.pdbx_description
1 polymer ?
#
loop_
_entity_poly.entity_id
_entity_poly.type
_entity_poly.pdbx_seq_one_letter_code
_entity_poly.pdbx_strand_id
1 'polypeptide(L)' 'FELLNEPQHYPCEGRGDGQWQKIMEHAMAAIRAVSTELTVIATGACGGDVVGLADLDPSFDDPNLYYSFHFYNP' A
#
# COMPACT_ATOMS: atom_id res chain seq x y z
N PHE A 1 -11.46 1.99 -4.31
CA PHE A 1 -11.26 2.59 -2.98
C PHE A 1 -9.77 2.68 -2.73
N GLU A 2 -9.23 3.87 -2.49
CA GLU A 2 -7.82 4.02 -2.13
C GLU A 2 -7.68 3.96 -0.61
N LEU A 3 -6.77 3.11 -0.12
CA LEU A 3 -6.59 2.87 1.30
C LEU A 3 -6.16 4.14 2.05
N LEU A 4 -5.17 4.83 1.50
CA LEU A 4 -4.60 6.05 2.05
C LEU A 4 -3.84 6.80 0.96
N ASN A 5 -4.03 8.11 0.88
CA ASN A 5 -3.29 8.98 -0.03
C ASN A 5 -2.01 9.50 0.65
N GLU A 6 -0.87 9.37 -0.03
CA GLU A 6 0.45 9.93 0.35
C GLU A 6 0.86 9.78 1.84
N PRO A 7 1.11 8.55 2.33
CA PRO A 7 1.44 8.31 3.73
C PRO A 7 2.84 8.83 4.13
N GLN A 8 2.91 9.89 4.91
CA GLN A 8 4.18 10.61 5.19
C GLN A 8 5.08 10.02 6.29
N HIS A 9 4.54 9.20 7.21
CA HIS A 9 5.26 8.80 8.43
C HIS A 9 6.22 7.62 8.23
N TYR A 10 6.04 6.82 7.18
CA TYR A 10 6.76 5.56 6.99
C TYR A 10 8.03 5.75 6.15
N PRO A 11 9.04 4.87 6.31
CA PRO A 11 10.33 5.00 5.62
C PRO A 11 10.18 5.05 4.09
N CYS A 12 11.09 5.77 3.43
CA CYS A 12 11.15 5.84 1.96
C CYS A 12 11.86 4.65 1.33
N GLU A 13 12.77 4.03 2.09
CA GLU A 13 13.52 2.87 1.66
C GLU A 13 13.55 1.83 2.79
N GLY A 14 13.41 0.58 2.39
CA GLY A 14 13.31 -0.55 3.28
C GLY A 14 12.02 -0.57 4.08
N ARG A 15 11.75 -1.72 4.71
CA ARG A 15 10.50 -1.94 5.45
C ARG A 15 10.46 -1.22 6.81
N GLY A 16 11.56 -0.62 7.27
CA GLY A 16 11.70 -0.12 8.64
C GLY A 16 11.35 -1.19 9.68
N ASP A 17 10.39 -0.91 10.55
CA ASP A 17 9.83 -1.86 11.52
C ASP A 17 8.65 -2.71 10.97
N GLY A 18 8.35 -2.56 9.67
CA GLY A 18 7.29 -3.27 8.97
C GLY A 18 5.89 -2.75 9.26
N GLN A 19 5.73 -1.57 9.91
CA GLN A 19 4.39 -1.05 10.22
C GLN A 19 3.54 -0.80 8.98
N TRP A 20 4.12 -0.26 7.91
CA TRP A 20 3.37 0.00 6.69
C TRP A 20 2.86 -1.28 6.02
N GLN A 21 3.70 -2.32 5.97
CA GLN A 21 3.32 -3.64 5.50
C GLN A 21 2.11 -4.18 6.28
N LYS A 22 2.15 -4.12 7.61
CA LYS A 22 1.07 -4.62 8.48
C LYS A 22 -0.23 -3.86 8.25
N ILE A 23 -0.16 -2.55 8.02
CA ILE A 23 -1.34 -1.73 7.72
C ILE A 23 -1.98 -2.17 6.41
N MET A 24 -1.18 -2.40 5.36
CA MET A 24 -1.66 -2.89 4.07
C MET A 24 -2.34 -4.25 4.18
N GLU A 25 -1.68 -5.21 4.83
CA GLU A 25 -2.22 -6.55 5.05
C GLU A 25 -3.54 -6.53 5.83
N HIS A 26 -3.58 -5.78 6.94
CA HIS A 26 -4.78 -5.68 7.77
C HIS A 26 -5.92 -4.96 7.06
N ALA A 27 -5.63 -3.89 6.31
CA ALA A 27 -6.65 -3.16 5.55
C ALA A 27 -7.25 -4.04 4.45
N MET A 28 -6.42 -4.77 3.71
CA MET A 28 -6.88 -5.69 2.67
C MET A 28 -7.72 -6.84 3.25
N ALA A 29 -7.26 -7.46 4.35
CA ALA A 29 -8.03 -8.49 5.04
C ALA A 29 -9.39 -7.97 5.53
N ALA A 30 -9.43 -6.77 6.13
CA ALA A 30 -10.67 -6.15 6.61
C ALA A 30 -11.63 -5.83 5.47
N ILE A 31 -11.14 -5.30 4.35
CA ILE A 31 -11.96 -5.02 3.17
C ILE A 31 -12.54 -6.31 2.60
N ARG A 32 -11.73 -7.36 2.44
CA ARG A 32 -12.16 -8.64 1.86
C ARG A 32 -13.13 -9.42 2.75
N ALA A 33 -13.11 -9.17 4.06
CA ALA A 33 -14.13 -9.67 4.97
C ALA A 33 -15.53 -9.06 4.72
N VAL A 34 -15.62 -7.89 4.06
CA VAL A 34 -16.88 -7.18 3.77
C VAL A 34 -17.25 -7.25 2.29
N SER A 35 -16.28 -7.12 1.38
CA SER A 35 -16.50 -7.16 -0.07
C SER A 35 -15.34 -7.85 -0.78
N THR A 36 -15.65 -8.96 -1.43
CA THR A 36 -14.70 -9.73 -2.25
C THR A 36 -14.42 -9.10 -3.62
N GLU A 37 -15.27 -8.17 -4.08
CA GLU A 37 -15.21 -7.62 -5.45
C GLU A 37 -14.78 -6.15 -5.50
N LEU A 38 -14.74 -5.44 -4.37
CA LEU A 38 -14.36 -4.04 -4.36
C LEU A 38 -12.93 -3.86 -4.89
N THR A 39 -12.77 -3.04 -5.92
CA THR A 39 -11.46 -2.59 -6.39
C THR A 39 -10.76 -1.75 -5.32
N VAL A 40 -9.55 -2.16 -4.95
CA VAL A 40 -8.70 -1.46 -3.97
C VAL A 40 -7.46 -0.91 -4.64
N ILE A 41 -7.05 0.29 -4.24
CA ILE A 41 -5.79 0.92 -4.64
C ILE A 41 -4.91 1.01 -3.39
N ALA A 42 -3.76 0.36 -3.42
CA ALA A 42 -2.71 0.45 -2.40
C ALA A 42 -1.58 1.37 -2.87
N THR A 43 -0.90 2.02 -1.94
CA THR A 43 0.21 2.93 -2.24
C THR A 43 1.46 2.59 -1.45
N GLY A 44 2.61 3.05 -1.96
CA GLY A 44 3.89 2.94 -1.27
C GLY A 44 3.97 3.77 0.01
N ALA A 45 4.96 3.48 0.84
CA ALA A 45 5.33 4.33 1.97
C ALA A 45 5.86 5.70 1.50
N CYS A 46 6.27 6.57 2.45
CA CYS A 46 6.93 7.85 2.17
C CYS A 46 6.24 8.69 1.09
N GLY A 47 4.99 9.08 1.36
CA GLY A 47 4.23 9.93 0.45
C GLY A 47 3.75 9.20 -0.81
N GLY A 48 3.75 7.87 -0.83
CA GLY A 48 3.35 7.11 -2.01
C GLY A 48 4.48 6.99 -3.03
N ASP A 49 5.73 6.96 -2.60
CA ASP A 49 6.89 6.86 -3.48
C ASP A 49 7.01 5.46 -4.13
N VAL A 50 7.64 5.40 -5.31
CA VAL A 50 7.84 4.17 -6.07
C VAL A 50 8.77 3.16 -5.36
N VAL A 51 9.78 3.64 -4.63
CA VAL A 51 10.68 2.78 -3.84
C VAL A 51 9.93 2.21 -2.66
N GLY A 52 9.19 3.07 -1.93
CA GLY A 52 8.34 2.64 -0.83
C GLY A 52 7.23 1.67 -1.26
N LEU A 53 6.79 1.72 -2.52
CA LEU A 53 5.87 0.75 -3.11
C LEU A 53 6.57 -0.59 -3.43
N ALA A 54 7.75 -0.53 -4.04
CA ALA A 54 8.54 -1.72 -4.37
C ALA A 54 8.99 -2.53 -3.14
N ASP A 55 9.06 -1.87 -1.98
CA ASP A 55 9.39 -2.50 -0.71
C ASP A 55 8.24 -3.28 -0.04
N LEU A 56 7.01 -3.23 -0.57
CA LEU A 56 5.90 -4.04 -0.07
C LEU A 56 6.10 -5.52 -0.39
N ASP A 57 5.63 -6.41 0.50
CA ASP A 57 5.54 -7.85 0.24
C ASP A 57 4.16 -8.11 -0.34
N PRO A 58 4.05 -8.70 -1.55
CA PRO A 58 2.76 -9.04 -2.19
C PRO A 58 1.99 -10.17 -1.49
N SER A 59 2.28 -10.48 -0.22
CA SER A 59 1.58 -11.47 0.62
C SER A 59 0.05 -11.24 0.68
N PHE A 60 -0.41 -10.03 0.41
CA PHE A 60 -1.81 -9.61 0.37
C PHE A 60 -2.36 -9.36 -1.04
N ASP A 61 -1.68 -9.86 -2.08
CA ASP A 61 -2.11 -9.74 -3.47
C ASP A 61 -3.54 -10.24 -3.68
N ASP A 62 -4.26 -9.54 -4.55
CA ASP A 62 -5.67 -9.80 -4.83
C ASP A 62 -6.00 -9.44 -6.29
N PRO A 63 -6.89 -10.18 -6.97
CA PRO A 63 -7.24 -9.91 -8.37
C PRO A 63 -7.81 -8.51 -8.64
N ASN A 64 -8.38 -7.86 -7.61
CA ASN A 64 -8.97 -6.52 -7.67
C ASN A 64 -8.10 -5.47 -6.93
N LEU A 65 -6.83 -5.75 -6.69
CA LEU A 65 -5.85 -4.82 -6.14
C LEU A 65 -5.04 -4.16 -7.26
N TYR A 66 -4.93 -2.84 -7.18
CA TYR A 66 -4.09 -2.02 -8.02
C TYR A 66 -3.15 -1.19 -7.15
N TYR A 67 -2.05 -0.72 -7.72
CA TYR A 67 -1.08 0.10 -7.00
C TYR A 67 -1.01 1.52 -7.56
N SER A 68 -0.90 2.50 -6.67
CA SER A 68 -0.60 3.89 -7.00
C SER A 68 0.78 4.27 -6.44
N PHE A 69 1.48 5.13 -7.18
CA PHE A 69 2.64 5.85 -6.68
C PHE A 69 2.60 7.27 -7.25
N HIS A 70 3.15 8.21 -6.50
CA HIS A 70 3.19 9.61 -6.86
C HIS A 70 4.62 9.97 -7.26
N PHE A 71 4.76 10.71 -8.35
CA PHE A 71 6.06 11.07 -8.91
C PHE A 71 6.09 12.57 -9.21
N TYR A 72 6.88 13.30 -8.43
CA TYR A 72 7.05 14.75 -8.54
C TYR A 72 8.50 15.17 -8.83
N ASN A 73 9.31 14.19 -9.23
CA ASN A 73 10.72 14.30 -9.53
C ASN A 73 10.94 14.84 -10.95
N PRO A 74 12.11 15.43 -11.24
CA PRO A 74 12.97 14.87 -12.29
C PRO A 74 13.58 13.54 -11.84
#